data_AF-A0A5B7WUL8-F1
#
_entry.id   AF-A0A5B7WUL8-F1
#
_cell.length_a   1.000
_cell.length_b   1.000
_cell.length_c   1.000
_cell.angle_alpha   90.00
_cell.angle_beta   90.00
_cell.angle_gamma   90.00
#
_symmetry.space_group_name_H-M   'P 1'
#
loop_
_entity.id
_entity.type
_entity.pdbx_description
1 polymer ?
#
loop_
_entity_poly.entity_id
_entity_poly.type
_entity_poly.pdbx_seq_one_letter_code
_entity_poly.pdbx_strand_id
1 'polypeptide(L)'
;MNGSFDQRRNEQHDDDLGLGIVDELASTSRAEKSHKPRGWIFAVVGVVVLAVLALVLFSLLNSGATNDTSALKAKDSVSNTLELRSGGKATVTTSESDRAVAVELSGLPALDESERYVVWGIDDEGNTMVLLETAKSADQAGVKDKPALASILVTVETTPTPETPTSESEASVDLPLDPNAPQEDGTTNGDDA
;
A
#
# COMPACT_ATOMS: atom_id res chain seq x y z
N MET A 1 -50.00 -69.53 46.83
CA MET A 1 -49.98 -70.87 46.19
C MET A 1 -50.47 -70.70 44.76
N ASN A 2 -49.92 -71.49 43.83
CA ASN A 2 -50.12 -71.52 42.37
C ASN A 2 -49.24 -70.51 41.61
N GLY A 3 -48.35 -70.90 40.70
CA GLY A 3 -48.23 -72.13 39.91
C GLY A 3 -48.13 -71.67 38.44
N SER A 4 -46.93 -71.57 37.86
CA SER A 4 -46.18 -72.61 37.13
C SER A 4 -46.60 -72.75 35.66
N PHE A 5 -45.56 -72.97 34.83
CA PHE A 5 -45.54 -73.59 33.49
C PHE A 5 -46.01 -72.70 32.32
N ASP A 6 -45.45 -72.76 31.11
CA ASP A 6 -44.24 -73.39 30.58
C ASP A 6 -44.13 -73.00 29.10
N GLN A 7 -42.89 -72.99 28.61
CA GLN A 7 -42.48 -73.47 27.28
C GLN A 7 -43.00 -72.83 25.99
N ARG A 8 -42.00 -72.49 25.17
CA ARG A 8 -41.71 -72.96 23.79
C ARG A 8 -41.27 -71.75 22.95
N ARG A 9 -40.36 -71.81 21.98
CA ARG A 9 -39.44 -72.81 21.42
C ARG A 9 -38.96 -72.14 20.11
N ASN A 10 -37.67 -72.24 19.78
CA ASN A 10 -37.05 -71.88 18.48
C ASN A 10 -37.14 -70.38 18.13
N GLU A 11 -36.23 -69.72 17.43
CA GLU A 11 -35.34 -70.04 16.31
C GLU A 11 -34.07 -69.17 16.46
N GLN A 12 -32.86 -69.73 16.53
CA GLN A 12 -31.85 -69.68 15.45
C GLN A 12 -31.92 -68.46 14.52
N HIS A 13 -31.00 -67.51 14.66
CA HIS A 13 -30.13 -67.10 13.54
C HIS A 13 -28.94 -66.27 14.05
N ASP A 14 -27.75 -66.76 13.73
CA ASP A 14 -26.46 -66.13 13.96
C ASP A 14 -26.17 -65.03 12.91
N ASP A 15 -25.10 -64.28 13.19
CA ASP A 15 -24.22 -63.56 12.27
C ASP A 15 -24.57 -62.12 11.82
N ASP A 16 -24.04 -61.17 12.61
CA ASP A 16 -23.06 -60.14 12.24
C ASP A 16 -23.02 -59.66 10.79
N LEU A 17 -23.44 -58.41 10.55
CA LEU A 17 -22.94 -57.56 9.47
C LEU A 17 -22.98 -56.08 9.90
N GLY A 18 -21.89 -55.61 10.51
CA GLY A 18 -21.67 -54.19 10.77
C GLY A 18 -21.55 -53.39 9.47
N LEU A 19 -22.47 -52.44 9.24
CA LEU A 19 -22.32 -51.28 8.35
C LEU A 19 -23.43 -50.27 8.69
N GLY A 20 -23.07 -49.12 9.25
CA GLY A 20 -24.05 -48.05 9.48
C GLY A 20 -23.62 -46.94 10.45
N ILE A 21 -22.37 -46.49 10.37
CA ILE A 21 -22.00 -45.14 10.83
C ILE A 21 -22.91 -44.16 10.05
N VAL A 22 -23.41 -43.10 10.69
CA VAL A 22 -24.18 -41.96 10.12
C VAL A 22 -25.72 -42.01 10.18
N ASP A 23 -26.29 -42.01 11.38
CA ASP A 23 -27.53 -41.28 11.73
C ASP A 23 -27.63 -41.42 13.26
N GLU A 24 -27.62 -40.40 14.09
CA GLU A 24 -28.75 -39.49 14.20
C GLU A 24 -28.31 -38.30 15.07
N LEU A 25 -28.02 -37.19 14.42
CA LEU A 25 -28.04 -35.86 15.01
C LEU A 25 -29.50 -35.49 15.29
N ALA A 26 -30.00 -35.66 16.51
CA ALA A 26 -31.22 -34.98 16.93
C ALA A 26 -31.41 -34.90 18.47
N SER A 27 -31.24 -33.67 18.97
CA SER A 27 -32.12 -33.06 19.99
C SER A 27 -32.01 -33.52 21.45
N THR A 28 -31.47 -32.67 22.34
CA THR A 28 -32.24 -31.60 23.01
C THR A 28 -31.53 -31.01 24.22
N SER A 29 -31.82 -29.75 24.47
CA SER A 29 -31.18 -28.76 25.33
C SER A 29 -31.58 -28.89 26.82
N ARG A 30 -30.63 -28.65 27.74
CA ARG A 30 -30.96 -28.15 29.09
C ARG A 30 -29.89 -27.19 29.62
N ALA A 31 -30.37 -26.03 30.06
CA ALA A 31 -29.61 -24.82 30.36
C ALA A 31 -29.14 -24.72 31.82
N GLU A 32 -27.92 -24.20 32.03
CA GLU A 32 -27.36 -23.85 33.35
C GLU A 32 -26.49 -22.56 33.24
N LYS A 33 -27.18 -21.42 33.27
CA LYS A 33 -26.81 -20.09 33.81
C LYS A 33 -25.35 -19.86 34.30
N SER A 34 -24.67 -18.84 33.77
CA SER A 34 -23.97 -17.84 34.61
C SER A 34 -23.78 -16.51 33.87
N HIS A 35 -24.05 -15.41 34.57
CA HIS A 35 -23.97 -14.04 34.07
C HIS A 35 -22.56 -13.45 34.27
N LYS A 36 -22.19 -12.58 33.30
CA LYS A 36 -21.16 -11.49 33.28
C LYS A 36 -19.73 -11.82 32.82
N PRO A 37 -18.99 -10.81 32.28
CA PRO A 37 -19.39 -9.57 31.62
C PRO A 37 -18.78 -9.50 30.21
N ARG A 38 -19.62 -9.61 29.18
CA ARG A 38 -19.22 -9.62 27.76
C ARG A 38 -18.77 -8.24 27.22
N GLY A 39 -18.49 -7.29 28.12
CA GLY A 39 -18.14 -5.90 27.79
C GLY A 39 -16.64 -5.64 27.60
N TRP A 40 -15.76 -6.52 28.11
CA TRP A 40 -14.31 -6.30 27.98
C TRP A 40 -13.75 -6.68 26.61
N ILE A 41 -14.38 -7.64 25.93
CA ILE A 41 -14.00 -8.01 24.57
C ILE A 41 -14.28 -6.84 23.61
N PHE A 42 -15.40 -6.12 23.79
CA PHE A 42 -15.67 -4.92 22.99
C PHE A 42 -14.70 -3.78 23.28
N ALA A 43 -14.22 -3.65 24.52
CA ALA A 43 -13.19 -2.67 24.85
C ALA A 43 -11.83 -3.00 24.19
N VAL A 44 -11.42 -4.27 24.19
CA VAL A 44 -10.18 -4.72 23.55
C VAL A 44 -10.26 -4.60 22.02
N VAL A 45 -11.38 -5.03 21.42
CA VAL A 45 -11.61 -4.86 19.97
C VAL A 45 -11.64 -3.38 19.60
N GLY A 46 -12.29 -2.53 20.39
CA GLY A 46 -12.31 -1.08 20.18
C GLY A 46 -10.90 -0.48 20.20
N VAL A 47 -10.06 -0.86 21.16
CA VAL A 47 -8.67 -0.39 21.25
C VAL A 47 -7.83 -0.88 20.07
N VAL A 48 -8.01 -2.12 19.63
CA VAL A 48 -7.29 -2.66 18.45
C VAL A 48 -7.70 -1.92 17.17
N VAL A 49 -9.00 -1.70 16.95
CA VAL A 49 -9.48 -0.93 15.79
C VAL A 49 -8.99 0.51 15.82
N LEU A 50 -8.97 1.15 16.99
CA LEU A 50 -8.50 2.50 17.15
C LEU A 50 -6.97 2.61 16.99
N ALA A 51 -6.22 1.59 17.41
CA ALA A 51 -4.79 1.49 17.18
C ALA A 51 -4.47 1.25 15.69
N VAL A 52 -5.23 0.39 15.00
CA VAL A 52 -5.08 0.19 13.54
C VAL A 52 -5.45 1.46 12.79
N LEU A 53 -6.56 2.13 13.14
CA LEU A 53 -6.92 3.42 12.54
C LEU A 53 -5.86 4.49 12.80
N ALA A 54 -5.33 4.56 14.02
CA ALA A 54 -4.24 5.48 14.35
C ALA A 54 -2.96 5.15 13.58
N LEU A 55 -2.64 3.87 13.39
CA LEU A 55 -1.48 3.42 12.60
C LEU A 55 -1.66 3.75 11.11
N VAL A 56 -2.87 3.52 10.57
CA VAL A 56 -3.23 3.87 9.19
C VAL A 56 -3.14 5.39 9.01
N LEU A 57 -3.76 6.18 9.87
CA LEU A 57 -3.67 7.65 9.83
C LEU A 57 -2.24 8.15 10.02
N PHE A 58 -1.46 7.53 10.92
CA PHE A 58 -0.06 7.86 11.12
C PHE A 58 0.78 7.53 9.89
N SER A 59 0.51 6.40 9.22
CA SER A 59 1.17 6.05 7.96
C SER A 59 0.81 7.03 6.85
N LEU A 60 -0.47 7.41 6.70
CA LEU A 60 -0.88 8.44 5.74
C LEU A 60 -0.23 9.81 6.04
N LEU A 61 -0.06 10.18 7.31
CA LEU A 61 0.55 11.44 7.71
C LEU A 61 2.08 11.44 7.61
N ASN A 62 2.72 10.26 7.67
CA ASN A 62 4.17 10.11 7.67
C ASN A 62 4.72 9.59 6.33
N SER A 63 3.87 9.43 5.32
CA SER A 63 4.24 9.13 3.92
C SER A 63 4.68 10.36 3.13
N GLY A 64 4.64 11.57 3.72
CA GLY A 64 5.15 12.77 3.05
C GLY A 64 6.68 12.77 2.99
N ALA A 65 7.26 13.15 1.85
CA ALA A 65 8.66 13.55 1.78
C ALA A 65 9.01 14.48 2.94
N THR A 66 10.21 14.27 3.48
CA THR A 66 10.84 15.29 4.28
C THR A 66 11.18 16.45 3.34
N ASN A 67 11.15 17.70 3.81
CA ASN A 67 11.73 18.82 3.03
C ASN A 67 13.27 18.73 3.04
N ASP A 68 13.82 17.52 2.85
CA ASP A 68 15.24 17.24 2.98
C ASP A 68 15.97 17.66 1.71
N THR A 69 16.65 18.79 1.84
CA THR A 69 17.41 19.42 0.77
C THR A 69 18.87 18.97 0.77
N SER A 70 19.23 17.86 1.44
CA SER A 70 20.61 17.37 1.52
C SER A 70 21.21 17.12 0.14
N ALA A 71 20.45 16.46 -0.76
CA ALA A 71 20.90 16.21 -2.14
C ALA A 71 21.25 17.51 -2.90
N LEU A 72 20.52 18.60 -2.63
CA LEU A 72 20.74 19.91 -3.27
C LEU A 72 21.96 20.67 -2.71
N LYS A 73 22.41 20.31 -1.50
CA LYS A 73 23.51 20.95 -0.80
C LYS A 73 24.81 20.17 -0.90
N ALA A 74 24.73 18.92 -1.35
CA ALA A 74 25.86 18.04 -1.49
C ALA A 74 26.79 18.51 -2.61
N LYS A 75 28.09 18.23 -2.46
CA LYS A 75 29.10 18.65 -3.46
C LYS A 75 29.11 17.75 -4.70
N ASP A 76 28.61 16.53 -4.55
CA ASP A 76 28.48 15.51 -5.58
C ASP A 76 27.06 15.45 -6.15
N SER A 77 26.28 16.53 -6.00
CA SER A 77 24.92 16.60 -6.50
C SER A 77 24.90 16.45 -8.02
N VAL A 78 24.15 15.46 -8.51
CA VAL A 78 23.83 15.28 -9.93
C VAL A 78 22.35 15.58 -10.11
N SER A 79 22.01 16.43 -11.08
CA SER A 79 20.63 16.85 -11.34
C SER A 79 20.23 16.56 -12.78
N ASN A 80 19.02 16.05 -12.96
CA ASN A 80 18.38 15.89 -14.25
C ASN A 80 17.00 16.55 -14.23
N THR A 81 16.67 17.31 -15.28
CA THR A 81 15.38 17.99 -15.43
C THR A 81 14.58 17.30 -16.52
N LEU A 82 13.35 16.91 -16.19
CA LEU A 82 12.42 16.24 -17.08
C LEU A 82 11.23 17.15 -17.33
N GLU A 83 10.83 17.31 -18.58
CA GLU A 83 9.55 17.92 -18.94
C GLU A 83 8.42 16.92 -18.68
N LEU A 84 7.32 17.37 -18.09
CA LEU A 84 6.13 16.55 -17.93
C LEU A 84 5.30 16.60 -19.22
N ARG A 85 4.64 15.49 -19.54
CA ARG A 85 3.74 15.38 -20.70
C ARG A 85 2.64 16.45 -20.70
N SER A 86 2.03 16.71 -19.54
CA SER A 86 1.02 17.76 -19.35
C SER A 86 1.58 19.19 -19.35
N GLY A 87 2.91 19.34 -19.28
CA GLY A 87 3.61 20.61 -19.13
C GLY A 87 4.15 20.83 -17.72
N GLY A 88 5.11 21.75 -17.61
CA GLY A 88 5.90 21.92 -16.38
C GLY A 88 7.08 20.94 -16.33
N LYS A 89 7.84 20.99 -15.23
CA LYS A 89 9.11 20.27 -15.10
C LYS A 89 9.26 19.58 -13.76
N ALA A 90 9.91 18.42 -13.77
CA ALA A 90 10.44 17.74 -12.59
C ALA A 90 11.97 17.77 -12.62
N THR A 91 12.59 18.38 -11.62
CA THR A 91 14.03 18.34 -11.42
C THR A 91 14.35 17.31 -10.35
N VAL A 92 15.02 16.23 -10.73
CA VAL A 92 15.51 15.21 -9.82
C VAL A 92 16.98 15.49 -9.53
N THR A 93 17.34 15.56 -8.25
CA THR A 93 18.73 15.72 -7.80
C THR A 93 19.11 14.58 -6.87
N THR A 94 20.26 13.95 -7.10
CA THR A 94 20.77 12.86 -6.27
C THR A 94 22.17 13.18 -5.74
N SER A 95 22.47 12.69 -4.54
CA SER A 95 23.82 12.67 -3.98
C SER A 95 24.13 11.27 -3.44
N GLU A 96 25.24 10.71 -3.90
CA GLU A 96 25.69 9.39 -3.45
C GLU A 96 26.29 9.47 -2.05
N SER A 97 27.09 10.51 -1.76
CA SER A 97 27.72 10.70 -0.45
C SER A 97 26.71 10.91 0.68
N ASP A 98 25.64 11.66 0.39
CA ASP A 98 24.61 11.97 1.37
C ASP A 98 23.45 10.96 1.34
N ARG A 99 23.49 9.99 0.42
CA ARG A 99 22.43 8.99 0.19
C ARG A 99 21.05 9.64 0.13
N ALA A 100 20.96 10.70 -0.67
CA ALA A 100 19.81 11.59 -0.71
C ALA A 100 19.32 11.79 -2.14
N VAL A 101 18.00 11.91 -2.27
CA VAL A 101 17.28 12.24 -3.49
C VAL A 101 16.35 13.41 -3.20
N ALA A 102 16.36 14.43 -4.03
CA ALA A 102 15.42 15.53 -3.99
C ALA A 102 14.69 15.64 -5.33
N VAL A 103 13.40 15.94 -5.28
CA VAL A 103 12.58 16.19 -6.46
C VAL A 103 11.88 17.53 -6.29
N GLU A 104 12.03 18.37 -7.30
CA GLU A 104 11.37 19.67 -7.38
C GLU A 104 10.43 19.69 -8.58
N LEU A 105 9.16 19.99 -8.34
CA LEU A 105 8.18 20.22 -9.40
C LEU A 105 7.99 21.71 -9.59
N SER A 106 7.95 22.16 -10.85
CA SER A 106 7.81 23.57 -11.18
C SER A 106 6.99 23.80 -12.45
N GLY A 107 6.27 24.92 -12.48
CA GLY A 107 5.48 25.32 -13.64
C GLY A 107 4.34 24.35 -13.99
N LEU A 108 3.84 23.60 -13.00
CA LEU A 108 2.80 22.60 -13.28
C LEU A 108 1.48 23.27 -13.67
N PRO A 109 0.78 22.74 -14.68
CA PRO A 109 -0.61 23.08 -14.98
C PRO A 109 -1.52 22.94 -13.76
N ALA A 110 -2.61 23.71 -13.75
CA ALA A 110 -3.67 23.50 -12.77
C ALA A 110 -4.42 22.20 -13.07
N LEU A 111 -4.63 21.40 -12.03
CA LEU A 111 -5.41 20.16 -12.07
C LEU A 111 -6.82 20.39 -11.51
N ASP A 112 -7.72 19.43 -11.75
CA ASP A 112 -9.02 19.40 -11.10
C ASP A 112 -8.87 19.21 -9.57
N GLU A 113 -9.85 19.66 -8.79
CA GLU A 113 -9.80 19.57 -7.32
C GLU A 113 -9.72 18.14 -6.79
N SER A 114 -10.12 17.15 -7.61
CA SER A 114 -10.02 15.73 -7.31
C SER A 114 -8.67 15.11 -7.67
N GLU A 115 -7.73 15.88 -8.23
CA GLU A 115 -6.47 15.39 -8.79
C GLU A 115 -5.24 16.00 -8.12
N ARG A 116 -4.10 15.35 -8.31
CA ARG A 116 -2.79 15.81 -7.82
C ARG A 116 -1.66 15.16 -8.58
N TYR A 117 -0.54 15.86 -8.63
CA TYR A 117 0.73 15.29 -9.01
C TYR A 117 1.28 14.43 -7.87
N VAL A 118 1.69 13.22 -8.20
CA VAL A 118 2.32 12.28 -7.28
C VAL A 118 3.67 11.87 -7.85
N VAL A 119 4.72 12.07 -7.06
CA VAL A 119 6.06 11.59 -7.36
C VAL A 119 6.28 10.32 -6.57
N TRP A 120 6.59 9.24 -7.28
CA TRP A 120 6.86 7.92 -6.75
C TRP A 120 8.35 7.62 -6.82
N GLY A 121 8.89 7.06 -5.75
CA GLY A 121 10.17 6.37 -5.76
C GLY A 121 9.91 4.88 -5.91
N ILE A 122 10.63 4.23 -6.82
CA ILE A 122 10.56 2.79 -7.05
C ILE A 122 11.91 2.21 -6.65
N ASP A 123 11.93 1.21 -5.78
CA ASP A 123 13.17 0.51 -5.39
C ASP A 123 13.53 -0.62 -6.39
N ASP A 124 14.70 -1.23 -6.19
CA ASP A 124 15.18 -2.34 -7.03
C ASP A 124 14.28 -3.60 -7.00
N GLU A 125 13.40 -3.70 -5.99
CA GLU A 125 12.42 -4.80 -5.86
C GLU A 125 11.08 -4.46 -6.55
N GLY A 126 10.93 -3.23 -7.05
CA GLY A 126 9.72 -2.73 -7.69
C GLY A 126 8.68 -2.19 -6.71
N ASN A 127 9.01 -2.05 -5.42
CA ASN A 127 8.10 -1.45 -4.45
C ASN A 127 8.03 0.06 -4.67
N THR A 128 6.82 0.60 -4.67
CA THR A 128 6.56 2.02 -4.85
C THR A 128 6.38 2.71 -3.51
N MET A 129 6.94 3.90 -3.35
CA MET A 129 6.64 4.80 -2.25
C MET A 129 6.35 6.19 -2.77
N VAL A 130 5.44 6.89 -2.09
CA VAL A 130 5.21 8.30 -2.37
C VAL A 130 6.39 9.12 -1.84
N LEU A 131 6.96 9.96 -2.69
CA LEU A 131 7.92 11.00 -2.35
C LEU A 131 7.16 12.32 -2.18
N LEU A 132 6.43 12.77 -3.18
CA LEU A 132 5.71 14.05 -3.16
C LEU A 132 4.26 13.87 -3.60
N GLU A 133 3.35 14.58 -2.96
CA GLU A 133 1.97 14.74 -3.44
C GLU A 133 1.64 16.21 -3.41
N THR A 134 1.23 16.79 -4.55
CA THR A 134 0.88 18.20 -4.58
C THR A 134 -0.18 18.50 -5.63
N ALA A 135 -1.09 19.42 -5.29
CA ALA A 135 -2.01 20.05 -6.23
C ALA A 135 -1.53 21.46 -6.63
N LYS A 136 -0.34 21.87 -6.16
CA LYS A 136 0.21 23.21 -6.41
C LYS A 136 1.21 23.19 -7.55
N SER A 137 1.35 24.33 -8.20
CA SER A 137 2.21 24.51 -9.38
C SER A 137 3.72 24.48 -9.09
N ALA A 138 4.13 24.59 -7.82
CA ALA A 138 5.51 24.51 -7.39
C ALA A 138 5.58 23.88 -6.00
N ASP A 139 6.30 22.77 -5.89
CA ASP A 139 6.51 22.07 -4.63
C ASP A 139 7.81 21.27 -4.69
N GLN A 140 8.42 21.06 -3.52
CA GLN A 140 9.68 20.34 -3.42
C GLN A 140 9.59 19.27 -2.34
N ALA A 141 10.17 18.12 -2.64
CA ALA A 141 10.26 16.98 -1.76
C ALA A 141 11.69 16.47 -1.73
N GLY A 142 12.09 16.02 -0.55
CA GLY A 142 13.37 15.39 -0.31
C GLY A 142 13.19 14.06 0.37
N VAL A 143 14.11 13.15 0.10
CA VAL A 143 14.23 11.89 0.80
C VAL A 143 15.70 11.62 1.08
N LYS A 144 15.99 11.25 2.33
CA LYS A 144 17.30 10.85 2.80
C LYS A 144 17.22 9.51 3.52
N ASP A 145 18.29 8.73 3.46
CA ASP A 145 18.44 7.48 4.21
C ASP A 145 17.34 6.42 3.90
N LYS A 146 16.67 6.51 2.76
CA LYS A 146 15.69 5.52 2.26
C LYS A 146 16.38 4.46 1.37
N PRO A 147 15.71 3.32 1.08
CA PRO A 147 16.27 2.29 0.19
C PRO A 147 16.76 2.90 -1.12
N ALA A 148 17.77 2.27 -1.72
CA ALA A 148 18.26 2.64 -3.03
C ALA A 148 17.07 2.63 -4.00
N LEU A 149 16.73 3.81 -4.52
CA LEU A 149 15.70 3.95 -5.52
C LEU A 149 16.32 3.56 -6.87
N ALA A 150 15.62 2.70 -7.60
CA ALA A 150 15.95 2.32 -8.96
C ALA A 150 15.41 3.34 -9.97
N SER A 151 14.26 3.96 -9.69
CA SER A 151 13.69 4.98 -10.55
C SER A 151 12.74 5.93 -9.81
N ILE A 152 12.46 7.05 -10.47
CA ILE A 152 11.44 8.02 -10.06
C ILE A 152 10.41 8.13 -11.17
N LEU A 153 9.15 8.15 -10.77
CA LEU A 153 7.99 8.25 -11.66
C LEU A 153 7.09 9.40 -11.20
N VAL A 154 6.60 10.21 -12.13
CA VAL A 154 5.62 11.27 -11.86
C VAL A 154 4.30 10.90 -12.54
N THR A 155 3.19 10.92 -11.80
CA THR A 155 1.84 10.69 -12.33
C THR A 155 0.86 11.76 -11.85
N VAL A 156 -0.28 11.86 -12.53
CA VAL A 156 -1.46 12.59 -12.03
C VAL A 156 -2.44 11.57 -11.47
N GLU A 157 -2.71 11.61 -10.17
CA GLU A 157 -3.58 10.65 -9.49
C GLU A 157 -4.82 11.34 -8.92
N THR A 158 -5.88 10.56 -8.72
CA THR A 158 -7.05 11.01 -7.99
C THR A 158 -6.78 11.12 -6.48
N THR A 159 -7.58 11.93 -5.78
CA THR A 159 -7.60 12.01 -4.32
C THR A 159 -8.73 11.12 -3.76
N PRO A 160 -8.47 10.21 -2.81
CA PRO A 160 -7.18 9.94 -2.16
C PRO A 160 -6.18 9.23 -3.08
N THR A 161 -4.90 9.52 -2.87
CA THR A 161 -3.78 8.90 -3.60
C THR A 161 -3.81 7.37 -3.42
N PRO A 162 -3.70 6.59 -4.51
CA PRO A 162 -3.67 5.13 -4.43
C PRO A 162 -2.38 4.62 -3.75
N GLU A 163 -2.30 3.32 -3.45
CA GLU A 163 -1.08 2.72 -2.86
C GLU A 163 0.04 2.53 -3.89
N THR A 164 -0.32 2.44 -5.16
CA THR A 164 0.59 2.28 -6.31
C THR A 164 0.14 3.20 -7.44
N PRO A 165 1.04 3.62 -8.35
CA PRO A 165 0.66 4.43 -9.51
C PRO A 165 -0.46 3.77 -10.31
N THR A 166 -1.52 4.51 -10.64
CA THR A 166 -2.64 4.00 -11.45
C THR A 166 -2.79 4.71 -12.79
N SER A 167 -2.29 5.94 -12.87
CA SER A 167 -2.29 6.72 -14.11
C SER A 167 -1.04 6.48 -14.96
N GLU A 168 -1.09 6.96 -16.20
CA GLU A 168 0.09 6.97 -17.05
C GLU A 168 1.19 7.90 -16.49
N SER A 169 2.43 7.57 -16.85
CA SER A 169 3.60 8.38 -16.54
C SER A 169 3.55 9.73 -17.25
N GLU A 170 3.61 10.81 -16.46
CA GLU A 170 3.88 12.17 -16.94
C GLU A 170 5.36 12.37 -17.24
N ALA A 171 6.23 11.79 -16.42
CA ALA A 171 7.67 11.77 -16.58
C ALA A 171 8.27 10.61 -15.75
N SER A 172 9.39 10.06 -16.19
CA SER A 172 10.11 9.03 -15.45
C SER A 172 11.61 9.12 -15.69
N VAL A 173 12.39 8.79 -14.67
CA VAL A 173 13.85 8.74 -14.77
C VAL A 173 14.40 7.55 -13.99
N ASP A 174 15.37 6.87 -14.59
CA ASP A 174 16.10 5.80 -13.92
C ASP A 174 17.26 6.37 -13.10
N LEU A 175 17.57 5.70 -12.00
CA LEU A 175 18.66 6.02 -11.09
C LEU A 175 19.74 4.92 -11.14
N PRO A 176 21.02 5.25 -10.89
CA PRO A 176 21.54 6.60 -10.62
C PRO A 176 21.49 7.49 -11.87
N LEU A 177 21.40 8.80 -11.66
CA LEU A 177 21.40 9.75 -12.77
C LEU A 177 22.74 9.72 -13.50
N ASP A 178 22.71 9.74 -14.84
CA ASP A 178 23.92 9.95 -15.64
C ASP A 178 24.30 11.43 -15.63
N PRO A 179 25.46 11.81 -15.06
CA PRO A 179 25.92 13.20 -15.04
C PRO A 179 26.23 13.77 -16.42
N ASN A 180 26.27 12.94 -17.47
CA ASN A 180 26.51 13.34 -18.85
C ASN A 180 25.25 13.23 -19.73
N ALA A 181 24.09 12.90 -19.15
CA ALA A 181 22.85 12.91 -19.90
C ALA A 181 22.62 14.32 -20.49
N PRO A 182 22.31 14.43 -21.79
CA PRO A 182 21.91 15.71 -22.36
C PRO A 182 20.73 16.24 -21.54
N GLN A 183 20.86 17.42 -20.96
CA GLN A 183 19.69 18.16 -20.49
C GLN A 183 18.84 18.38 -21.73
N GLU A 184 17.64 17.80 -21.77
CA GLU A 184 16.67 18.07 -22.82
C GLU A 184 16.17 19.52 -22.65
N ASP A 185 17.01 20.45 -23.07
CA ASP A 185 16.62 21.85 -23.25
C ASP A 185 15.64 21.85 -24.42
N GLY A 186 14.36 22.05 -24.10
CA GLY A 186 13.23 22.10 -25.04
C GLY A 186 13.27 23.27 -26.03
N THR A 187 14.41 23.55 -26.65
CA THR A 187 14.47 24.36 -27.88
C THR A 187 14.05 23.49 -29.05
N THR A 188 12.75 23.44 -29.30
CA THR A 188 12.25 23.22 -30.66
C THR A 188 12.71 24.41 -31.49
N ASN A 189 13.77 24.21 -32.29
CA ASN A 189 14.09 25.13 -33.37
C ASN A 189 12.93 25.06 -34.38
N GLY A 190 11.98 25.98 -34.22
CA GLY A 190 11.13 26.42 -35.32
C GLY A 190 12.00 27.20 -36.29
N ASP A 191 12.67 26.49 -37.20
CA ASP A 191 13.21 27.11 -38.41
C ASP A 191 12.10 27.19 -39.44
N ASP A 192 11.60 28.42 -39.62
CA ASP A 192 10.87 28.87 -40.79
C ASP A 192 11.66 28.55 -42.08
N ALA A 193 11.01 27.85 -43.02
CA ALA A 193 11.19 28.03 -44.47
C ALA A 193 10.02 27.43 -45.25
#